data_AF-C5ARP0-F1
#
_entry.id   AF-C5ARP0-F1
#
_cell.length_a   1.000
_cell.length_b   1.000
_cell.length_c   1.000
_cell.angle_alpha   90.00
_cell.angle_beta   90.00
_cell.angle_gamma   90.00
#
_symmetry.space_group_name_H-M   'P 1'
#
loop_
_entity.id
_entity.type
_entity.pdbx_description
1 polymer ?
#
loop_
_entity_poly.entity_id
_entity_poly.type
_entity_poly.pdbx_seq_one_letter_code
_entity_poly.pdbx_strand_id
1 'polypeptide(L)'
;MTPASAPELLDRAGSLNPQHDLFLAEHALTPAERRRLKGGPQANGYAAQPGSGPAGETCRSCSHLVRKHLAKTYRKCGLMRHHWTGGKGTDVLSSAPACRNWKPLSDPEMTGGAK
;
A
#
# COMPACT_ATOMS: atom_id res chain seq x y z
N MET A 1 51.47 35.10 25.84
CA MET A 1 51.01 34.25 26.96
C MET A 1 49.55 34.61 27.26
N THR A 2 48.64 33.88 26.64
CA THR A 2 47.21 33.83 27.01
C THR A 2 46.83 32.35 26.93
N PRO A 3 46.05 31.87 27.89
CA PRO A 3 44.80 31.29 27.44
C PRO A 3 43.59 31.65 28.32
N ALA A 4 42.46 31.77 27.61
CA ALA A 4 41.13 31.28 27.93
C ALA A 4 40.61 31.35 29.37
N SER A 5 39.46 32.01 29.53
CA SER A 5 38.40 31.58 30.46
C SER A 5 37.06 32.13 29.95
N ALA A 6 36.22 31.23 29.44
CA ALA A 6 34.77 31.34 29.58
C ALA A 6 34.39 30.67 30.92
N PRO A 7 33.29 31.04 31.59
CA PRO A 7 32.07 30.23 31.38
C PRO A 7 30.70 30.94 31.63
N GLU A 8 29.66 30.27 31.08
CA GLU A 8 28.28 30.06 31.59
C GLU A 8 27.33 31.22 31.99
N LEU A 9 26.10 31.17 31.45
CA LEU A 9 24.84 30.90 32.19
C LEU A 9 23.65 31.24 31.26
N LEU A 10 23.03 30.26 30.60
CA LEU A 10 21.90 29.41 31.04
C LEU A 10 20.52 29.92 30.60
N ASP A 11 19.89 29.07 29.81
CA ASP A 11 18.46 28.82 29.61
C ASP A 11 17.42 29.73 30.25
N ARG A 12 16.53 30.24 29.39
CA ARG A 12 15.13 30.48 29.77
C ARG A 12 14.22 30.38 28.54
N ALA A 13 13.97 29.12 28.14
CA ALA A 13 12.79 28.77 27.37
C ALA A 13 11.54 29.20 28.18
N GLY A 14 10.87 30.25 27.71
CA GLY A 14 9.72 30.83 28.39
C GLY A 14 8.67 31.30 27.38
N SER A 15 7.52 30.63 27.43
CA SER A 15 6.21 31.03 26.88
C SER A 15 5.82 30.44 25.53
N LEU A 16 5.48 29.14 25.54
CA LEU A 16 4.45 28.59 24.66
C LEU A 16 3.10 29.18 25.10
N ASN A 17 2.64 30.20 24.38
CA ASN A 17 1.34 30.82 24.62
C ASN A 17 0.30 30.10 23.71
N PRO A 18 -0.61 29.27 24.25
CA PRO A 18 -1.45 28.37 23.46
C PRO A 18 -2.65 29.06 22.76
N GLN A 19 -2.71 30.39 22.74
CA GLN A 19 -3.85 31.16 22.23
C GLN A 19 -3.55 31.98 20.98
N HIS A 20 -2.35 31.86 20.39
CA HIS A 20 -1.96 32.63 19.20
C HIS A 20 -1.71 31.76 17.94
N ASP A 21 -2.35 30.59 17.87
CA ASP A 21 -2.08 29.56 16.83
C ASP A 21 -3.30 29.21 15.95
N LEU A 22 -4.31 30.10 15.90
CA LEU A 22 -5.43 29.94 14.96
C LEU A 22 -5.15 30.53 13.58
N PHE A 23 -4.16 31.42 13.46
CA PHE A 23 -3.76 32.07 12.19
C PHE A 23 -2.38 31.63 11.66
N LEU A 24 -1.65 30.73 12.34
CA LEU A 24 -0.50 30.02 11.77
C LEU A 24 -0.92 28.87 10.81
N ALA A 25 -2.20 28.83 10.43
CA ALA A 25 -2.82 27.78 9.63
C ALA A 25 -2.74 28.02 8.10
N GLU A 26 -1.77 28.79 7.60
CA GLU A 26 -1.62 29.06 6.15
C GLU A 26 -0.27 28.69 5.55
N HIS A 27 0.41 27.64 6.03
CA HIS A 27 1.42 27.01 5.15
C HIS A 27 0.70 26.09 4.16
N ALA A 28 0.26 26.66 3.03
CA ALA A 28 -0.19 25.87 1.90
C ALA A 28 0.89 24.85 1.56
N LEU A 29 0.56 23.55 1.63
CA LEU A 29 1.51 22.46 1.38
C LEU A 29 2.31 22.73 0.12
N THR A 30 3.63 22.65 0.23
CA THR A 30 4.52 22.75 -0.91
C THR A 30 4.18 21.65 -1.93
N PRO A 31 4.50 21.85 -3.23
CA PRO A 31 4.34 20.79 -4.23
C PRO A 31 5.09 19.49 -3.87
N ALA A 32 6.16 19.56 -3.07
CA ALA A 32 6.87 18.40 -2.57
C ALA A 32 6.05 17.64 -1.51
N GLU A 33 5.52 18.34 -0.50
CA GLU A 33 4.70 17.73 0.55
C GLU A 33 3.40 17.14 -0.02
N ARG A 34 2.74 17.87 -0.93
CA ARG A 34 1.55 17.37 -1.63
C ARG A 34 1.84 16.09 -2.41
N ARG A 35 3.01 15.97 -3.04
CA ARG A 35 3.43 14.73 -3.72
C ARG A 35 3.69 13.59 -2.75
N ARG A 36 4.30 13.85 -1.59
CA ARG A 36 4.52 12.84 -0.54
C ARG A 36 3.20 12.27 0.00
N LEU A 37 2.18 13.12 0.16
CA LEU A 37 0.87 12.70 0.66
C LEU A 37 -0.01 12.02 -0.40
N LYS A 38 0.30 12.17 -1.70
CA LYS A 38 -0.42 11.52 -2.82
C LYS A 38 -0.05 10.02 -2.96
N GLY A 39 -0.09 9.27 -1.86
CA GLY A 39 -0.06 7.81 -1.91
C GLY A 39 -1.39 7.29 -2.47
N GLY A 40 -1.38 6.79 -3.71
CA GLY A 40 -2.55 6.10 -4.26
C GLY A 40 -2.80 4.76 -3.53
N PRO A 41 -4.01 4.18 -3.66
CA PRO A 41 -4.34 2.91 -3.04
C PRO A 41 -3.35 1.80 -3.46
N GLN A 42 -2.97 0.96 -2.50
CA GLN A 42 -2.11 -0.20 -2.75
C GLN A 42 -2.93 -1.43 -3.10
N ALA A 43 -2.34 -2.35 -3.86
CA ALA A 43 -2.99 -3.58 -4.28
C ALA A 43 -3.15 -4.51 -3.06
N ASN A 44 -4.39 -4.72 -2.62
CA ASN A 44 -4.72 -5.54 -1.46
C ASN A 44 -5.97 -6.43 -1.68
N GLY A 45 -6.31 -6.73 -2.93
CA GLY A 45 -7.51 -7.48 -3.30
C GLY A 45 -7.41 -8.99 -3.14
N TYR A 46 -6.70 -9.47 -2.11
CA TYR A 46 -6.48 -10.91 -1.88
C TYR A 46 -7.63 -11.53 -1.08
N ALA A 47 -7.99 -12.77 -1.40
CA ALA A 47 -9.02 -13.51 -0.65
C ALA A 47 -8.58 -13.93 0.76
N ALA A 48 -7.26 -14.00 0.98
CA ALA A 48 -6.64 -14.24 2.27
C ALA A 48 -5.24 -13.63 2.28
N GLN A 49 -4.63 -13.51 3.46
CA GLN A 49 -3.31 -12.91 3.63
C GLN A 49 -2.25 -13.60 2.73
N PRO A 50 -1.52 -12.85 1.87
CA PRO A 50 -0.39 -13.40 1.12
C PRO A 50 0.67 -14.01 2.04
N GLY A 51 1.22 -15.17 1.68
CA GLY A 51 2.19 -15.91 2.49
C GLY A 51 1.58 -16.96 3.41
N SER A 52 0.24 -17.04 3.48
CA SER A 52 -0.46 -18.11 4.20
C SER A 52 -0.64 -19.41 3.41
N GLY A 53 -0.23 -19.42 2.14
CA GLY A 53 -0.33 -20.58 1.25
C GLY A 53 0.96 -21.41 1.19
N PRO A 54 1.05 -22.38 0.26
CA PRO A 54 2.23 -23.20 0.07
C PRO A 54 3.48 -22.35 -0.26
N ALA A 55 4.62 -22.75 0.31
CA ALA A 55 5.89 -22.06 0.11
C ALA A 55 6.37 -22.17 -1.34
N GLY A 56 6.93 -21.08 -1.87
CA GLY A 56 7.40 -21.00 -3.26
C GLY A 56 6.31 -20.70 -4.29
N GLU A 57 5.04 -20.88 -3.95
CA GLU A 57 3.92 -20.55 -4.83
C GLU A 57 3.53 -19.08 -4.74
N THR A 58 2.95 -18.56 -5.83
CA THR A 58 2.54 -17.16 -5.93
C THR A 58 1.15 -17.01 -6.50
N CYS A 59 0.57 -15.81 -6.39
CA CYS A 59 -0.69 -15.51 -7.08
C CYS A 59 -0.61 -15.74 -8.60
N ARG A 60 0.58 -15.72 -9.21
CA ARG A 60 0.77 -16.01 -10.65
C ARG A 60 0.40 -17.44 -11.04
N SER A 61 0.70 -18.42 -10.18
CA SER A 61 0.43 -19.85 -10.42
C SER A 61 -0.96 -20.29 -9.94
N CYS A 62 -1.72 -19.39 -9.32
CA CYS A 62 -3.04 -19.66 -8.78
C CYS A 62 -4.11 -19.72 -9.88
N SER A 63 -4.96 -20.75 -9.87
CA SER A 63 -6.11 -20.90 -10.78
C SER A 63 -7.16 -19.80 -10.62
N HIS A 64 -7.23 -19.17 -9.44
CA HIS A 64 -8.16 -18.07 -9.17
C HIS A 64 -7.69 -16.71 -9.71
N LEU A 65 -6.51 -16.62 -10.33
CA LEU A 65 -6.01 -15.35 -10.88
C LEU A 65 -6.80 -14.96 -12.13
N VAL A 66 -7.60 -13.90 -12.02
CA VAL A 66 -8.34 -13.33 -13.15
C VAL A 66 -7.56 -12.17 -13.76
N ARG A 67 -7.39 -12.19 -15.08
CA ARG A 67 -6.86 -11.08 -15.87
C ARG A 67 -8.03 -10.40 -16.58
N LYS A 68 -8.36 -9.16 -16.19
CA LYS A 68 -9.35 -8.34 -16.89
C LYS A 68 -8.65 -7.44 -17.90
N HIS A 69 -9.03 -7.56 -19.16
CA HIS A 69 -8.53 -6.70 -20.24
C HIS A 69 -9.52 -5.54 -20.44
N LEU A 70 -9.16 -4.36 -19.96
CA LEU A 70 -9.86 -3.10 -20.26
C LEU A 70 -8.84 -2.15 -20.94
N ALA A 71 -8.72 -0.90 -20.47
CA ALA A 71 -7.66 0.01 -20.92
C ALA A 71 -6.23 -0.52 -20.63
N LYS A 72 -6.10 -1.38 -19.60
CA LYS A 72 -4.89 -2.12 -19.23
C LYS A 72 -5.29 -3.53 -18.82
N THR A 73 -4.29 -4.36 -18.51
CA THR A 73 -4.54 -5.66 -17.87
C THR A 73 -4.56 -5.49 -16.35
N TYR A 74 -5.72 -5.71 -15.75
CA TYR A 74 -5.92 -5.67 -14.30
C TYR A 74 -5.96 -7.07 -13.74
N ARG A 75 -5.17 -7.33 -12.71
CA ARG A 75 -5.05 -8.64 -12.07
C ARG A 75 -5.89 -8.64 -10.81
N LYS A 76 -6.84 -9.55 -10.72
CA LYS A 76 -7.77 -9.62 -9.58
C LYS A 76 -7.94 -11.06 -9.10
N CYS A 77 -8.19 -11.25 -7.81
CA CYS A 77 -8.51 -12.56 -7.26
C CYS A 77 -9.98 -12.90 -7.58
N GLY A 78 -10.22 -14.02 -8.25
CA GLY A 78 -11.56 -14.49 -8.66
C GLY A 78 -12.50 -14.75 -7.50
N LEU A 79 -11.98 -15.18 -6.34
CA LEU A 79 -12.77 -15.38 -5.12
C LEU A 79 -13.33 -14.05 -4.56
N MET A 80 -12.68 -12.92 -4.88
CA MET A 80 -13.07 -11.58 -4.44
C MET A 80 -13.98 -10.86 -5.45
N ARG A 81 -14.56 -11.56 -6.44
CA ARG A 81 -15.29 -10.93 -7.56
C ARG A 81 -16.38 -9.95 -7.12
N HIS A 82 -17.12 -10.29 -6.07
CA HIS A 82 -18.20 -9.46 -5.52
C HIS A 82 -17.70 -8.17 -4.84
N HIS A 83 -16.42 -8.10 -4.48
CA HIS A 83 -15.80 -6.94 -3.84
C HIS A 83 -15.05 -6.02 -4.81
N TRP A 84 -15.04 -6.30 -6.11
CA TRP A 84 -14.28 -5.49 -7.07
C TRP A 84 -14.92 -4.12 -7.31
N THR A 85 -14.18 -3.05 -7.00
CA THR A 85 -14.64 -1.65 -7.13
C THR A 85 -14.03 -0.93 -8.34
N GLY A 86 -13.31 -1.64 -9.21
CA GLY A 86 -12.61 -1.05 -10.37
C GLY A 86 -11.31 -0.31 -10.04
N GLY A 87 -11.05 0.01 -8.76
CA GLY A 87 -9.81 0.64 -8.31
C GLY A 87 -8.68 -0.35 -7.98
N LYS A 88 -7.44 0.18 -7.89
CA LYS A 88 -6.21 -0.56 -7.56
C LYS A 88 -6.27 -1.27 -6.21
N GLY A 89 -7.08 -0.80 -5.26
CA GLY A 89 -7.29 -1.45 -3.97
C GLY A 89 -7.76 -2.90 -4.08
N THR A 90 -8.48 -3.24 -5.15
CA THR A 90 -9.00 -4.59 -5.41
C THR A 90 -8.15 -5.41 -6.36
N ASP A 91 -6.99 -4.88 -6.75
CA ASP A 91 -6.02 -5.61 -7.56
C ASP A 91 -5.14 -6.51 -6.67
N VAL A 92 -4.56 -7.54 -7.29
CA VAL A 92 -3.55 -8.41 -6.69
C VAL A 92 -2.23 -8.29 -7.44
N LEU A 93 -1.13 -8.44 -6.72
CA LEU A 93 0.19 -8.54 -7.32
C LEU A 93 0.44 -10.00 -7.73
N SER A 94 0.87 -10.23 -8.97
CA SER A 94 1.20 -11.59 -9.43
C SER A 94 2.40 -12.20 -8.69
N SER A 95 3.31 -11.35 -8.22
CA SER A 95 4.49 -11.74 -7.43
C SER A 95 4.18 -11.94 -5.95
N ALA A 96 2.96 -11.64 -5.49
CA ALA A 96 2.60 -11.87 -4.10
C ALA A 96 2.65 -13.37 -3.79
N PRO A 97 3.17 -13.77 -2.61
CA PRO A 97 3.17 -15.15 -2.19
C PRO A 97 1.74 -15.68 -2.11
N ALA A 98 1.58 -16.98 -2.36
CA ALA A 98 0.29 -17.65 -2.33
C ALA A 98 -0.41 -17.45 -0.98
N CYS A 99 -1.74 -17.38 -1.03
CA CYS A 99 -2.58 -17.36 0.17
C CYS A 99 -3.15 -18.76 0.43
N ARG A 100 -3.74 -18.99 1.61
CA ARG A 100 -4.34 -20.28 2.00
C ARG A 100 -5.41 -20.83 1.04
N ASN A 101 -6.01 -19.97 0.21
CA ASN A 101 -7.01 -20.37 -0.79
C ASN A 101 -6.40 -20.67 -2.17
N TRP A 102 -5.07 -20.82 -2.24
CA TRP A 102 -4.39 -21.11 -3.50
C TRP A 102 -4.79 -22.48 -4.03
N LYS A 103 -4.96 -22.55 -5.35
CA LYS A 103 -5.18 -23.78 -6.11
C LYS A 103 -4.29 -23.76 -7.34
N PRO A 104 -3.66 -24.89 -7.71
CA PRO A 104 -2.78 -24.93 -8.88
C PRO A 104 -3.59 -24.71 -10.17
N LEU A 105 -3.01 -24.00 -11.13
CA LEU A 105 -3.64 -23.78 -12.45
C LEU A 105 -3.90 -25.08 -13.22
N SER A 106 -3.17 -26.16 -12.91
CA SER A 106 -3.27 -27.46 -13.56
C SER A 106 -4.46 -28.32 -13.11
N ASP A 107 -5.33 -27.81 -12.24
CA ASP A 107 -6.53 -28.55 -11.82
C ASP A 107 -7.45 -28.79 -13.04
N PRO A 108 -7.68 -30.06 -13.46
CA PRO A 108 -8.41 -30.38 -14.69
C PRO A 108 -9.91 -30.08 -14.62
N GLU A 109 -10.45 -29.68 -13.46
CA GLU A 109 -11.88 -29.38 -13.27
C GLU A 109 -12.35 -28.05 -13.91
N MET A 110 -11.45 -27.23 -14.51
CA MET A 110 -11.77 -25.87 -14.97
C MET A 110 -11.55 -25.60 -16.48
N THR A 111 -11.45 -26.62 -17.33
CA THR A 111 -11.36 -26.47 -18.81
C THR A 111 -12.71 -26.31 -19.53
N GLY A 112 -13.81 -26.05 -18.81
CA GLY A 112 -15.13 -25.82 -19.40
C GLY A 112 -15.55 -24.35 -19.34
N GLY A 113 -15.31 -23.57 -20.39
CA GLY A 113 -15.84 -22.19 -20.43
C GLY A 113 -15.30 -21.26 -21.51
N ALA A 114 -15.16 -21.73 -22.74
CA ALA A 114 -15.06 -20.86 -23.92
C ALA A 114 -16.08 -21.34 -24.96
N LYS A 115 -17.20 -20.64 -25.04
CA LYS A 115 -18.03 -20.51 -26.24
C LYS A 115 -18.36 -19.03 -26.40
#